data_AF-A0A1B0DJ85-F1
#
_entry.id   AF-A0A1B0DJ85-F1
#
_cell.length_a   1.000
_cell.length_b   1.000
_cell.length_c   1.000
_cell.angle_alpha   90.00
_cell.angle_beta   90.00
_cell.angle_gamma   90.00
#
_symmetry.space_group_name_H-M   'P 1'
#
loop_
_entity.id
_entity.type
_entity.pdbx_description
1 polymer ?
#
loop_
_entity_poly.entity_id
_entity_poly.type
_entity_poly.pdbx_seq_one_letter_code
_entity_poly.pdbx_strand_id
1 'polypeptide(L)'
;MSSVIVRKESMDNYVGKLINYTQPIYVWREDPNSRQNTIKAIKERANSPEDWPQIIIFPEGTCTNRSCLITFKHGAFYPGVPVQPVCIRYPNRLDTVTWTWEGPGVLKLLWLTLTQVHSACEVEFLPVYVPSAEERANAKLYAHNVRNVMSKALGLPISDYTYDDCKILTRAKEMNLPFAPSIVDVEKLRESVGLNKNHSEEKIAASPAGNIPENSINYVEFCQRLQIQQSHPHAHKLFSLFDPRSNGVIDFREYLLCALFLIKPNQPQIDLVKSAFK
;
A
#
# COMPACT_ATOMS: atom_id res chain seq x y z
N MET A 1 -1.40 -2.47 -31.48
CA MET A 1 -1.85 -1.50 -30.45
C MET A 1 -1.76 -2.20 -29.11
N SER A 2 -1.05 -1.66 -28.12
CA SER A 2 -0.82 -2.36 -26.85
C SER A 2 -2.09 -2.51 -26.03
N SER A 3 -2.22 -3.65 -25.35
CA SER A 3 -3.31 -3.96 -24.42
C SER A 3 -3.06 -3.40 -23.03
N VAL A 4 -4.11 -3.01 -22.31
CA VAL A 4 -4.00 -2.42 -20.97
C VAL A 4 -4.80 -3.23 -19.94
N ILE A 5 -4.37 -3.19 -18.68
CA ILE A 5 -5.15 -3.75 -17.57
C ILE A 5 -6.11 -2.67 -17.06
N VAL A 6 -7.41 -2.96 -17.09
CA VAL A 6 -8.45 -1.95 -16.84
C VAL A 6 -9.44 -2.42 -15.79
N ARG A 7 -9.87 -1.48 -14.96
CA ARG A 7 -10.97 -1.68 -14.00
C ARG A 7 -12.30 -1.76 -14.75
N LYS A 8 -13.17 -2.71 -14.42
CA LYS A 8 -14.44 -2.88 -15.15
C LYS A 8 -15.34 -1.65 -15.05
N GLU A 9 -15.29 -0.89 -13.96
CA GLU A 9 -16.08 0.33 -13.77
C GLU A 9 -15.83 1.36 -14.89
N SER A 10 -14.72 1.23 -15.62
CA SER A 10 -14.39 2.04 -16.80
C SER A 10 -14.94 1.51 -18.13
N MET A 11 -15.64 0.36 -18.14
CA MET A 11 -16.14 -0.32 -19.33
C MET A 11 -17.37 0.36 -19.95
N ASP A 12 -18.27 0.87 -19.10
CA ASP A 12 -19.62 1.29 -19.53
C ASP A 12 -19.70 2.76 -19.99
N ASN A 13 -18.59 3.50 -19.99
CA ASN A 13 -18.54 4.88 -20.44
C ASN A 13 -17.98 5.01 -21.89
N TYR A 14 -18.12 6.19 -22.50
CA TYR A 14 -17.65 6.44 -23.87
C TYR A 14 -16.14 6.19 -24.06
N VAL A 15 -15.35 6.42 -23.01
CA VAL A 15 -13.91 6.15 -23.00
C VAL A 15 -13.63 4.63 -22.94
N GLY A 16 -14.46 3.87 -22.21
CA GLY A 16 -14.42 2.41 -22.11
C GLY A 16 -14.59 1.70 -23.44
N LYS A 17 -15.46 2.24 -24.31
CA LYS A 17 -15.62 1.74 -25.69
C LYS A 17 -14.33 1.89 -26.52
N LEU A 18 -13.58 2.96 -26.34
CA LEU A 18 -12.27 3.14 -27.00
C LEU A 18 -11.23 2.17 -26.42
N ILE A 19 -11.23 1.98 -25.10
CA ILE A 19 -10.35 1.04 -24.42
C ILE A 19 -10.60 -0.40 -24.89
N ASN A 20 -11.85 -0.79 -25.17
CA ASN A 20 -12.18 -2.14 -25.65
C ASN A 20 -11.44 -2.54 -26.94
N TYR A 21 -11.11 -1.59 -27.82
CA TYR A 21 -10.31 -1.86 -29.03
C TYR A 21 -8.87 -2.30 -28.72
N THR A 22 -8.36 -2.01 -27.52
CA THR A 22 -7.04 -2.47 -27.06
C THR A 22 -7.04 -3.91 -26.52
N GLN A 23 -8.18 -4.61 -26.57
CA GLN A 23 -8.36 -5.95 -26.00
C GLN A 23 -7.88 -6.04 -24.53
N PRO A 24 -8.38 -5.19 -23.62
CA PRO A 24 -7.86 -5.08 -22.26
C PRO A 24 -8.04 -6.38 -21.45
N ILE A 25 -7.26 -6.53 -20.38
CA ILE A 25 -7.56 -7.53 -19.33
C ILE A 25 -8.30 -6.81 -18.21
N TYR A 26 -9.54 -7.22 -17.97
CA TYR A 26 -10.35 -6.63 -16.91
C TYR A 26 -10.01 -7.21 -15.53
N VAL A 27 -9.97 -6.33 -14.53
CA VAL A 27 -9.75 -6.68 -13.12
C VAL A 27 -10.94 -6.24 -12.29
N TRP A 28 -11.43 -7.16 -11.48
CA TRP A 28 -12.43 -6.94 -10.46
C TRP A 28 -11.78 -6.91 -9.09
N ARG A 29 -12.08 -5.88 -8.32
CA ARG A 29 -11.52 -5.75 -6.97
C ARG A 29 -12.35 -6.46 -5.91
N GLU A 30 -13.64 -6.63 -6.17
CA GLU A 30 -14.62 -7.24 -5.27
C GLU A 30 -14.68 -8.76 -5.42
N ASP A 31 -14.26 -9.30 -6.57
CA ASP A 31 -14.17 -10.74 -6.80
C ASP A 31 -12.84 -11.29 -6.24
N PRO A 32 -12.87 -12.16 -5.21
CA PRO A 32 -11.67 -12.78 -4.64
C PRO A 32 -10.84 -13.54 -5.68
N ASN A 33 -11.47 -14.10 -6.71
CA ASN A 33 -10.82 -14.91 -7.74
C ASN A 33 -10.29 -14.07 -8.91
N SER A 34 -10.72 -12.81 -9.04
CA SER A 34 -10.32 -12.00 -10.19
C SER A 34 -8.83 -11.77 -10.26
N ARG A 35 -8.13 -11.64 -9.12
CA ARG A 35 -6.66 -11.51 -9.13
C ARG A 35 -5.99 -12.73 -9.76
N GLN A 36 -6.46 -13.93 -9.42
CA GLN A 36 -5.94 -15.18 -9.97
C GLN A 36 -6.28 -15.31 -11.45
N ASN A 37 -7.51 -14.96 -11.84
CA ASN A 37 -7.94 -14.96 -13.24
C ASN A 37 -7.12 -13.99 -14.10
N THR A 38 -6.85 -12.78 -13.61
CA THR A 38 -5.99 -11.81 -14.30
C THR A 38 -4.57 -12.35 -14.46
N ILE A 39 -3.99 -12.95 -13.41
CA ILE A 39 -2.65 -13.56 -13.50
C ILE A 39 -2.65 -14.68 -14.54
N LYS A 40 -3.69 -15.52 -14.57
CA LYS A 40 -3.84 -16.60 -15.56
C LYS A 40 -3.92 -16.04 -16.98
N ALA A 41 -4.74 -15.02 -17.22
CA ALA A 41 -4.86 -14.36 -18.52
C ALA A 41 -3.54 -13.71 -18.98
N ILE A 42 -2.81 -13.06 -18.06
CA ILE A 42 -1.48 -12.50 -18.38
C ILE A 42 -0.52 -13.63 -18.77
N LYS A 43 -0.50 -14.75 -18.02
CA LYS A 43 0.35 -15.90 -18.33
C LYS A 43 0.01 -16.53 -19.68
N GLU A 44 -1.28 -16.71 -19.96
CA GLU A 44 -1.75 -17.27 -21.23
C GLU A 44 -1.33 -16.39 -22.40
N ARG A 45 -1.55 -15.07 -22.32
CA ARG A 45 -1.15 -14.14 -23.38
C ARG A 45 0.37 -14.05 -23.54
N ALA A 46 1.13 -14.06 -22.44
CA ALA A 46 2.59 -13.98 -22.48
C ALA A 46 3.25 -15.23 -23.08
N ASN A 47 2.58 -16.39 -23.04
CA ASN A 47 3.10 -17.66 -23.56
C ASN A 47 2.33 -18.15 -24.80
N SER A 48 1.38 -17.36 -25.31
CA SER A 48 0.58 -17.76 -26.46
C SER A 48 1.44 -17.78 -27.72
N PRO A 49 1.27 -18.78 -28.61
CA PRO A 49 1.88 -18.76 -29.93
C PRO A 49 1.23 -17.74 -30.88
N GLU A 50 0.08 -17.17 -30.49
CA GLU A 50 -0.64 -16.16 -31.27
C GLU A 50 -0.01 -14.77 -31.11
N ASP A 51 -0.16 -13.91 -32.12
CA ASP A 51 0.36 -12.53 -32.12
C ASP A 51 -0.51 -11.61 -31.27
N TRP A 52 -0.44 -11.78 -29.94
CA TRP A 52 -1.13 -10.91 -29.00
C TRP A 52 -0.44 -9.55 -28.89
N PRO A 53 -1.21 -8.45 -28.77
CA PRO A 53 -0.64 -7.14 -28.49
C PRO A 53 0.10 -7.12 -27.15
N GLN A 54 1.22 -6.38 -27.11
CA GLN A 54 1.98 -6.15 -25.87
C GLN A 54 1.09 -5.59 -24.76
N ILE A 55 1.27 -6.06 -23.53
CA ILE A 55 0.47 -5.65 -22.38
C ILE A 55 1.21 -4.56 -21.60
N ILE A 56 0.56 -3.42 -21.38
CA ILE A 56 1.04 -2.33 -20.51
C ILE A 56 0.42 -2.52 -19.11
N ILE A 57 1.29 -2.54 -18.11
CA ILE A 57 0.90 -2.72 -16.70
C ILE A 57 1.55 -1.63 -15.86
N PHE A 58 0.76 -0.99 -15.00
CA PHE A 58 1.26 -0.06 -13.98
C PHE A 58 1.44 -0.80 -12.65
N PRO A 59 2.67 -1.23 -12.30
CA PRO A 59 2.89 -2.16 -11.20
C PRO A 59 2.62 -1.55 -9.81
N GLU A 60 2.63 -0.22 -9.65
CA GLU A 60 2.19 0.44 -8.41
C GLU A 60 0.70 0.20 -8.12
N GLY A 61 -0.12 0.09 -9.17
CA GLY A 61 -1.57 -0.07 -9.07
C GLY A 61 -2.32 1.17 -8.56
N THR A 62 -1.66 2.32 -8.49
CA THR A 62 -2.19 3.65 -8.15
C THR A 62 -1.30 4.75 -8.74
N CYS A 63 -1.78 6.00 -8.73
CA CYS A 63 -0.92 7.17 -8.98
C CYS A 63 -0.35 7.65 -7.64
N THR A 64 0.97 7.78 -7.56
CA THR A 64 1.70 8.27 -6.39
C THR A 64 2.07 9.74 -6.54
N ASN A 65 2.58 10.36 -5.47
CA ASN A 65 2.94 11.78 -5.43
C ASN A 65 4.29 12.12 -6.11
N ARG A 66 4.83 11.21 -6.94
CA ARG A 66 6.11 11.35 -7.67
C ARG A 66 7.35 11.56 -6.80
N SER A 67 7.25 11.40 -5.48
CA SER A 67 8.37 11.57 -4.54
C SER A 67 9.14 10.28 -4.26
N CYS A 68 8.50 9.12 -4.44
CA CYS A 68 9.09 7.81 -4.26
C CYS A 68 8.30 6.75 -5.06
N LEU A 69 8.94 5.61 -5.33
CA LEU A 69 8.26 4.42 -5.85
C LEU A 69 7.80 3.54 -4.70
N ILE A 70 6.51 3.24 -4.64
CA ILE A 70 5.95 2.31 -3.64
C ILE A 70 6.19 0.85 -4.03
N THR A 71 5.73 -0.09 -3.21
CA THR A 71 5.87 -1.52 -3.50
C THR A 71 5.07 -1.91 -4.75
N PHE A 72 5.77 -2.50 -5.73
CA PHE A 72 5.16 -3.03 -6.93
C PHE A 72 4.35 -4.28 -6.63
N LYS A 73 3.14 -4.36 -7.20
CA LYS A 73 2.34 -5.59 -7.20
C LYS A 73 3.02 -6.63 -8.07
N HIS A 74 3.31 -7.78 -7.49
CA HIS A 74 4.01 -8.88 -8.16
C HIS A 74 3.14 -9.65 -9.18
N GLY A 75 1.85 -9.30 -9.31
CA GLY A 75 0.90 -9.92 -10.25
C GLY A 75 1.40 -9.98 -11.69
N ALA A 76 2.02 -8.89 -12.15
CA ALA A 76 2.58 -8.76 -13.50
C ALA A 76 3.81 -9.64 -13.76
N PHE A 77 4.50 -10.05 -12.70
CA PHE A 77 5.81 -10.70 -12.76
C PHE A 77 5.72 -12.24 -12.62
N TYR A 78 4.55 -12.77 -12.27
CA TYR A 78 4.30 -14.21 -12.21
C TYR A 78 4.56 -15.01 -13.49
N PRO A 79 4.42 -14.47 -14.71
CA PRO A 79 4.78 -15.21 -15.91
C PRO A 79 6.28 -15.53 -16.03
N GLY A 80 7.16 -14.79 -15.34
CA GLY A 80 8.60 -15.01 -15.39
C GLY A 80 9.22 -14.75 -16.78
N VAL A 81 8.56 -13.97 -17.62
CA VAL A 81 9.05 -13.57 -18.95
C VAL A 81 9.79 -12.21 -18.88
N PRO A 82 10.60 -11.87 -19.89
CA PRO A 82 11.22 -10.55 -19.97
C PRO A 82 10.19 -9.43 -19.95
N VAL A 83 10.51 -8.34 -19.26
CA VAL A 83 9.66 -7.13 -19.23
C VAL A 83 10.44 -5.93 -19.76
N GLN A 84 9.70 -4.96 -20.31
CA GLN A 84 10.27 -3.69 -20.77
C GLN A 84 9.89 -2.61 -19.74
N PRO A 85 10.80 -2.20 -18.83
CA PRO A 85 10.50 -1.11 -17.91
C PRO A 85 10.39 0.20 -18.67
N VAL A 86 9.38 1.00 -18.33
CA VAL A 86 9.13 2.31 -18.94
C VAL A 86 8.91 3.32 -17.82
N CYS A 87 9.71 4.37 -17.81
CA CYS A 87 9.66 5.45 -16.84
C CYS A 87 8.97 6.67 -17.48
N ILE A 88 8.01 7.28 -16.76
CA ILE A 88 7.29 8.45 -17.23
C ILE A 88 7.60 9.62 -16.30
N ARG A 89 8.07 10.75 -16.86
CA ARG A 89 8.33 12.00 -16.13
C ARG A 89 7.43 13.11 -16.64
N TYR A 90 7.03 13.96 -15.71
CA TYR A 90 6.24 15.16 -16.00
C TYR A 90 7.01 16.39 -15.50
N PRO A 91 7.97 16.90 -16.29
CA PRO A 91 8.83 18.03 -15.90
C PRO A 91 8.09 19.38 -16.02
N ASN A 92 6.85 19.43 -15.54
CA ASN A 92 6.01 20.62 -15.59
C ASN A 92 6.09 21.38 -14.27
N ARG A 93 6.03 22.72 -14.37
CA ARG A 93 6.05 23.60 -13.20
C ARG A 93 4.84 23.37 -12.29
N LEU A 94 3.65 23.18 -12.87
CA LEU A 94 2.46 22.81 -12.10
C LEU A 94 2.26 21.30 -12.20
N ASP A 95 2.02 20.69 -11.04
CA ASP A 95 1.59 19.30 -10.99
C ASP A 95 0.09 19.21 -11.27
N THR A 96 -0.23 18.84 -12.50
CA THR A 96 -1.62 18.72 -12.97
C THR A 96 -2.06 17.29 -13.21
N VAL A 97 -1.15 16.32 -13.04
CA VAL A 97 -1.34 14.91 -13.36
C VAL A 97 -1.41 14.02 -12.12
N THR A 98 -0.86 14.49 -11.00
CA THR A 98 -0.88 13.77 -9.73
C THR A 98 -2.24 13.92 -9.07
N TRP A 99 -3.09 12.91 -9.27
CA TRP A 99 -4.33 12.77 -8.53
C TRP A 99 -4.18 11.69 -7.45
N THR A 100 -3.78 12.15 -6.26
CA THR A 100 -3.62 11.31 -5.07
C THR A 100 -4.72 11.63 -4.06
N TRP A 101 -4.88 10.76 -3.05
CA TRP A 101 -5.86 10.95 -1.97
C TRP A 101 -5.65 12.23 -1.16
N GLU A 102 -4.38 12.65 -0.98
CA GLU A 102 -4.00 13.91 -0.33
C GLU A 102 -3.81 15.07 -1.33
N GLY A 103 -4.08 14.83 -2.61
CA GLY A 103 -3.86 15.77 -3.70
C GLY A 103 -5.03 16.72 -3.94
N PRO A 104 -4.84 17.75 -4.78
CA PRO A 104 -5.93 18.62 -5.21
C PRO A 104 -7.03 17.83 -5.92
N GLY A 105 -8.29 18.20 -5.68
CA GLY A 105 -9.44 17.56 -6.32
C GLY A 105 -9.44 17.74 -7.85
N VAL A 106 -10.19 16.88 -8.55
CA VAL A 106 -10.20 16.79 -10.02
C VAL A 106 -10.52 18.13 -10.71
N LEU A 107 -11.42 18.95 -10.16
CA LEU A 107 -11.76 20.25 -10.73
C LEU A 107 -10.60 21.24 -10.64
N LYS A 108 -9.84 21.20 -9.53
CA LYS A 108 -8.66 22.03 -9.36
C LYS A 108 -7.54 21.57 -10.30
N LEU A 109 -7.33 20.27 -10.45
CA LEU A 109 -6.38 19.72 -11.42
C LEU A 109 -6.75 20.10 -12.86
N LEU A 110 -8.03 20.01 -13.23
CA LEU A 110 -8.53 20.42 -14.53
C LEU A 110 -8.26 21.92 -14.77
N TRP A 111 -8.60 22.78 -13.81
CA TRP A 111 -8.32 24.20 -13.89
C TRP A 111 -6.82 24.48 -14.07
N LEU A 112 -5.97 23.86 -13.25
CA LEU A 112 -4.51 24.02 -13.36
C LEU A 112 -4.00 23.56 -14.73
N THR A 113 -4.53 22.45 -15.25
CA THR A 113 -4.21 21.94 -16.60
C THR A 113 -4.58 22.95 -17.68
N LEU A 114 -5.79 23.53 -17.61
CA LEU A 114 -6.27 24.51 -18.58
C LEU A 114 -5.47 25.82 -18.53
N THR A 115 -4.94 26.19 -17.37
CA THR A 115 -4.07 27.36 -17.23
C THR A 115 -2.62 27.11 -17.65
N GLN A 116 -2.26 25.85 -17.93
CA GLN A 116 -0.92 25.46 -18.36
C GLN A 116 -0.87 25.33 -19.88
N VAL A 117 -0.33 26.35 -20.55
CA VAL A 117 -0.23 26.42 -22.04
C VAL A 117 0.53 25.23 -22.64
N HIS A 118 1.50 24.69 -21.91
CA HIS A 118 2.31 23.55 -22.35
C HIS A 118 2.50 22.54 -21.23
N SER A 119 2.17 21.28 -21.50
CA SER A 119 2.38 20.14 -20.60
C SER A 119 3.31 19.13 -21.27
N ALA A 120 4.55 19.05 -20.78
CA ALA A 120 5.54 18.06 -21.19
C ALA A 120 5.29 16.70 -20.52
N CYS A 121 5.51 15.63 -21.27
CA CYS A 121 5.56 14.26 -20.76
C CYS A 121 6.76 13.59 -21.42
N GLU A 122 7.70 13.12 -20.60
CA GLU A 122 8.87 12.37 -21.07
C GLU A 122 8.62 10.89 -20.80
N VAL A 123 8.79 10.07 -21.83
CA VAL A 123 8.67 8.62 -21.72
C VAL A 123 10.03 8.01 -22.05
N GLU A 124 10.64 7.35 -21.08
CA GLU A 124 11.93 6.69 -21.20
C GLU A 124 11.73 5.17 -21.19
N PHE A 125 12.09 4.52 -22.29
CA PHE A 125 12.15 3.07 -22.41
C PHE A 125 13.53 2.62 -21.95
N LEU A 126 13.58 1.86 -20.85
CA LEU A 126 14.84 1.29 -20.34
C LEU A 126 15.27 0.08 -21.20
N PRO A 127 16.41 -0.57 -20.96
CA PRO A 127 16.69 -1.85 -21.59
C PRO A 127 15.69 -2.93 -21.15
N VAL A 128 15.39 -3.90 -22.03
CA VAL A 128 14.56 -5.07 -21.68
C VAL A 128 15.21 -5.81 -20.50
N TYR A 129 14.44 -6.00 -19.44
CA TYR A 129 14.88 -6.71 -18.25
C TYR A 129 14.55 -8.20 -18.39
N VAL A 130 15.56 -9.04 -18.40
CA VAL A 130 15.43 -10.51 -18.51
C VAL A 130 15.57 -11.12 -17.11
N PRO A 131 14.56 -11.85 -16.60
CA PRO A 131 14.60 -12.38 -15.24
C PRO A 131 15.56 -13.57 -15.11
N SER A 132 16.29 -13.58 -13.99
CA SER A 132 17.13 -14.69 -13.55
C SER A 132 16.29 -15.93 -13.17
N ALA A 133 16.94 -17.08 -12.98
CA ALA A 133 16.25 -18.28 -12.53
C ALA A 133 15.55 -18.09 -11.17
N GLU A 134 16.16 -17.33 -10.25
CA GLU A 134 15.61 -17.00 -8.95
C GLU A 134 14.39 -16.08 -9.06
N GLU A 135 14.45 -15.07 -9.94
CA GLU A 135 13.35 -14.13 -10.19
C GLU A 135 12.15 -14.81 -10.85
N ARG A 136 12.39 -15.79 -11.72
CA ARG A 136 11.34 -16.63 -12.32
C ARG A 136 10.61 -17.46 -11.27
N ALA A 137 11.33 -17.94 -10.26
CA ALA A 137 10.74 -18.68 -9.14
C ALA A 137 10.05 -17.75 -8.12
N ASN A 138 10.52 -16.51 -7.98
CA ASN A 138 10.02 -15.54 -7.00
C ASN A 138 9.61 -14.21 -7.65
N ALA A 139 8.32 -14.11 -8.00
CA ALA A 139 7.74 -12.91 -8.60
C ALA A 139 7.86 -11.65 -7.72
N LYS A 140 7.93 -11.80 -6.38
CA LYS A 140 8.13 -10.66 -5.46
C LYS A 140 9.55 -10.11 -5.58
N LEU A 141 10.55 -10.98 -5.65
CA LEU A 141 11.93 -10.59 -5.91
C LEU A 141 12.07 -9.92 -7.28
N TYR A 142 11.46 -10.51 -8.31
CA TYR A 142 11.46 -9.94 -9.66
C TYR A 142 10.88 -8.52 -9.69
N ALA A 143 9.69 -8.33 -9.09
CA ALA A 143 9.05 -7.01 -8.99
C ALA A 143 9.93 -6.00 -8.25
N HIS A 144 10.58 -6.42 -7.17
CA HIS A 144 11.48 -5.58 -6.38
C HIS A 144 12.71 -5.14 -7.18
N ASN A 145 13.35 -6.05 -7.92
CA ASN A 145 14.53 -5.73 -8.72
C ASN A 145 14.21 -4.81 -9.90
N VAL A 146 13.08 -5.04 -10.59
CA VAL A 146 12.60 -4.14 -11.65
C VAL A 146 12.27 -2.77 -11.08
N ARG A 147 11.64 -2.69 -9.91
CA ARG A 147 11.43 -1.41 -9.19
C ARG A 147 12.74 -0.70 -8.93
N ASN A 148 13.78 -1.40 -8.49
CA ASN A 148 15.10 -0.80 -8.21
C ASN A 148 15.76 -0.24 -9.48
N VAL A 149 15.63 -0.93 -10.61
CA VAL A 149 16.10 -0.42 -11.91
C VAL A 149 15.37 0.87 -12.28
N MET A 150 14.03 0.88 -12.17
CA MET A 150 13.23 2.06 -12.46
C MET A 150 13.49 3.23 -11.49
N SER A 151 13.69 2.94 -10.20
CA SER A 151 14.05 3.92 -9.17
C SER A 151 15.36 4.62 -9.50
N LYS A 152 16.39 3.86 -9.91
CA LYS A 152 17.69 4.42 -10.33
C LYS A 152 17.55 5.31 -11.55
N ALA A 153 16.79 4.89 -12.56
CA ALA A 153 16.55 5.70 -13.76
C ALA A 153 15.79 7.00 -13.43
N LEU A 154 14.77 6.92 -12.57
CA LEU A 154 13.98 8.08 -12.16
C LEU A 154 14.70 9.01 -11.18
N GLY A 155 15.75 8.53 -10.50
CA GLY A 155 16.39 9.26 -9.40
C GLY A 155 15.51 9.41 -8.16
N LEU A 156 14.56 8.48 -7.95
CA LEU A 156 13.60 8.54 -6.85
C LEU A 156 13.89 7.45 -5.81
N PRO A 157 13.71 7.73 -4.51
CA PRO A 157 13.79 6.73 -3.47
C PRO A 157 12.67 5.69 -3.60
N ILE A 158 12.89 4.52 -3.00
CA ILE A 158 11.87 3.47 -2.86
C ILE A 158 11.25 3.52 -1.47
N SER A 159 9.95 3.18 -1.40
CA SER A 159 9.21 3.02 -0.16
C SER A 159 8.66 1.60 -0.05
N ASP A 160 8.71 1.04 1.15
CA ASP A 160 8.13 -0.28 1.45
C ASP A 160 6.64 -0.20 1.81
N TYR A 161 6.03 0.97 1.65
CA TYR A 161 4.58 1.09 1.71
C TYR A 161 3.92 0.43 0.50
N THR A 162 2.79 -0.21 0.75
CA THR A 162 1.90 -0.71 -0.29
C THR A 162 0.71 0.24 -0.49
N TYR A 163 -0.05 0.04 -1.56
CA TYR A 163 -1.31 0.77 -1.77
C TYR A 163 -2.30 0.57 -0.61
N ASP A 164 -2.34 -0.64 -0.03
CA ASP A 164 -3.27 -0.94 1.06
C ASP A 164 -2.79 -0.27 2.36
N ASP A 165 -1.47 -0.21 2.61
CA ASP A 165 -0.86 0.56 3.71
C ASP A 165 -1.27 2.05 3.63
N CYS A 166 -1.22 2.65 2.43
CA CYS A 166 -1.62 4.05 2.23
C CYS A 166 -3.09 4.29 2.58
N LYS A 167 -3.99 3.33 2.31
CA LYS A 167 -5.41 3.47 2.68
C LYS A 167 -5.59 3.47 4.20
N ILE A 168 -4.89 2.59 4.89
CA ILE A 168 -4.93 2.51 6.36
C ILE A 168 -4.44 3.83 6.95
N LEU A 169 -3.33 4.35 6.43
CA LEU A 169 -2.76 5.64 6.84
C LEU A 169 -3.72 6.81 6.62
N THR A 170 -4.32 6.93 5.43
CA THR A 170 -5.29 7.99 5.12
C THR A 170 -6.48 7.94 6.07
N ARG A 171 -7.04 6.76 6.29
CA ARG A 171 -8.18 6.57 7.20
C ARG A 171 -7.81 6.93 8.64
N ALA A 172 -6.61 6.55 9.09
CA ALA A 172 -6.14 6.89 10.43
C ALA A 172 -6.01 8.41 10.62
N LYS A 173 -5.55 9.13 9.58
CA LYS A 173 -5.50 10.60 9.56
C LYS A 173 -6.89 11.24 9.58
N GLU A 174 -7.83 10.74 8.77
CA GLU A 174 -9.22 11.23 8.74
C GLU A 174 -9.91 11.08 10.11
N MET A 175 -9.58 10.01 10.84
CA MET A 175 -10.07 9.78 12.20
C MET A 175 -9.26 10.51 13.28
N ASN A 176 -8.26 11.32 12.91
CA ASN A 176 -7.37 12.03 13.85
C ASN A 176 -6.79 11.11 14.94
N LEU A 177 -6.37 9.89 14.56
CA LEU A 177 -5.79 8.96 15.51
C LEU A 177 -4.44 9.47 16.04
N PRO A 178 -4.16 9.31 17.35
CA PRO A 178 -2.82 9.50 17.86
C PRO A 178 -1.88 8.53 17.15
N PHE A 179 -0.68 8.98 16.80
CA PHE A 179 0.31 8.18 16.04
C PHE A 179 -0.17 7.66 14.67
N ALA A 180 -1.15 8.31 14.03
CA ALA A 180 -1.56 7.97 12.66
C ALA A 180 -0.38 7.80 11.69
N PRO A 181 0.69 8.63 11.69
CA PRO A 181 1.85 8.43 10.82
C PRO A 181 2.56 7.07 10.97
N SER A 182 2.50 6.47 12.16
CA SER A 182 3.18 5.20 12.50
C SER A 182 2.26 3.99 12.40
N ILE A 183 0.99 4.16 12.02
CA ILE A 183 -0.04 3.11 12.12
C ILE A 183 0.29 1.84 11.32
N VAL A 184 0.94 2.02 10.16
CA VAL A 184 1.36 0.89 9.30
C VAL A 184 2.54 0.14 9.94
N ASP A 185 3.47 0.85 10.57
CA ASP A 185 4.58 0.22 11.28
C ASP A 185 4.06 -0.53 12.52
N VAL A 186 3.06 0.04 13.21
CA VAL A 186 2.35 -0.65 14.30
C VAL A 186 1.72 -1.94 13.79
N GLU A 187 1.01 -1.92 12.65
CA GLU A 187 0.42 -3.13 12.05
C GLU A 187 1.48 -4.21 11.77
N LYS A 188 2.54 -3.85 11.04
CA LYS A 188 3.64 -4.77 10.67
C LYS A 188 4.35 -5.35 11.90
N LEU A 189 4.61 -4.52 12.91
CA LEU A 189 5.26 -4.96 14.15
C LEU A 189 4.34 -5.85 14.98
N ARG A 190 3.04 -5.53 15.08
CA ARG A 190 2.04 -6.37 15.76
C ARG A 190 1.91 -7.75 15.11
N GLU A 191 1.93 -7.81 13.78
CA GLU A 191 2.01 -9.07 13.03
C GLU A 191 3.25 -9.86 13.36
N SER A 192 4.42 -9.20 13.32
CA SER A 192 5.71 -9.85 13.55
C SER A 192 5.87 -10.42 14.96
N VAL A 193 5.15 -9.87 15.93
CA VAL A 193 5.13 -10.31 17.33
C VAL A 193 4.01 -11.34 17.59
N GLY A 194 3.13 -11.57 16.61
CA GLY A 194 2.07 -12.59 16.67
C GLY A 194 0.75 -12.13 17.33
N LEU A 195 0.59 -10.82 17.58
CA LEU A 195 -0.60 -10.28 18.26
C LEU A 195 -1.88 -10.39 17.44
N ASN A 196 -1.77 -10.43 16.11
CA ASN A 196 -2.92 -10.59 15.22
C ASN A 196 -3.65 -11.94 15.38
N LYS A 197 -3.03 -12.97 15.94
CA LYS A 197 -3.66 -14.28 16.17
C LYS A 197 -4.36 -14.37 17.51
N ASN A 198 -3.82 -13.69 18.52
CA ASN A 198 -4.24 -13.86 19.91
C ASN A 198 -5.39 -12.91 20.31
N HIS A 199 -5.61 -11.85 19.52
CA HIS A 199 -6.58 -10.77 19.78
C HIS A 199 -6.55 -10.31 21.26
N SER A 200 -5.34 -10.30 21.84
CA SER A 200 -5.09 -9.93 23.24
C SER A 200 -5.67 -8.57 23.57
N GLU A 201 -5.53 -7.62 22.66
CA GLU A 201 -5.98 -6.25 22.79
C GLU A 201 -7.51 -6.15 22.90
N GLU A 202 -8.27 -6.98 22.17
CA GLU A 202 -9.73 -6.98 22.31
C GLU A 202 -10.17 -7.51 23.66
N LYS A 203 -9.50 -8.55 24.17
CA LYS A 203 -9.79 -9.11 25.51
C LYS A 203 -9.48 -8.10 26.61
N ILE A 204 -8.39 -7.37 26.46
CA ILE A 204 -7.99 -6.30 27.37
C ILE A 204 -9.01 -5.15 27.33
N ALA A 205 -9.43 -4.72 26.13
CA ALA A 205 -10.43 -3.67 25.97
C ALA A 205 -11.85 -4.07 26.44
N ALA A 206 -12.17 -5.37 26.43
CA ALA A 206 -13.46 -5.90 26.86
C ALA A 206 -13.55 -6.17 28.38
N SER A 207 -12.41 -6.18 29.08
CA SER A 207 -12.39 -6.44 30.53
C SER A 207 -12.94 -5.22 31.29
N PRO A 208 -13.93 -5.39 32.19
CA PRO A 208 -14.50 -4.27 32.93
C PRO A 208 -13.43 -3.62 33.81
N ALA A 209 -13.37 -2.28 33.76
CA ALA A 209 -12.47 -1.45 34.55
C ALA A 209 -12.51 -1.83 36.04
N GLY A 210 -11.50 -2.59 36.46
CA GLY A 210 -11.28 -3.03 37.82
C GLY A 210 -9.81 -3.41 37.95
N ASN A 211 -8.97 -2.39 38.19
CA ASN A 211 -7.49 -2.41 38.19
C ASN A 211 -6.83 -2.24 36.81
N ILE A 212 -6.85 -1.03 36.25
CA ILE A 212 -5.70 -0.53 35.49
C ILE A 212 -4.91 0.36 36.47
N PRO A 213 -3.92 -0.19 37.21
CA PRO A 213 -2.95 0.66 37.87
C PRO A 213 -2.07 1.26 36.77
N GLU A 214 -2.09 2.59 36.70
CA GLU A 214 -1.30 3.44 35.82
C GLU A 214 -1.58 3.27 34.31
N ASN A 215 -2.16 4.32 33.70
CA ASN A 215 -2.28 4.46 32.25
C ASN A 215 -0.90 4.45 31.57
N SER A 216 0.09 4.88 32.32
CA SER A 216 1.49 4.97 31.96
C SER A 216 2.18 3.66 32.31
N ILE A 217 2.66 2.91 31.32
CA ILE A 217 3.33 1.63 31.55
C ILE A 217 4.73 1.58 30.98
N ASN A 218 5.59 0.82 31.65
CA ASN A 218 6.93 0.51 31.16
C ASN A 218 6.93 -0.67 30.18
N TYR A 219 8.10 -0.94 29.58
CA TYR A 219 8.27 -2.01 28.60
C TYR A 219 7.96 -3.42 29.14
N VAL A 220 8.27 -3.68 30.41
CA VAL A 220 8.06 -5.00 31.03
C VAL A 220 6.56 -5.25 31.20
N GLU A 221 5.83 -4.27 31.71
CA GLU A 221 4.38 -4.30 31.84
C GLU A 221 3.68 -4.40 30.49
N PHE A 222 4.18 -3.68 29.47
CA PHE A 222 3.66 -3.77 28.10
C PHE A 222 3.75 -5.21 27.57
N CYS A 223 4.90 -5.86 27.73
CA CYS A 223 5.09 -7.25 27.31
C CYS A 223 4.21 -8.21 28.11
N GLN A 224 4.09 -8.02 29.43
CA GLN A 224 3.23 -8.86 30.28
C GLN A 224 1.75 -8.76 29.90
N ARG A 225 1.23 -7.54 29.72
CA ARG A 225 -0.18 -7.31 29.36
C ARG A 225 -0.53 -7.92 28.01
N LEU A 226 0.36 -7.79 27.03
CA LEU A 226 0.16 -8.33 25.68
C LEU A 226 0.61 -9.78 25.51
N GLN A 227 1.12 -10.42 26.57
CA GLN A 227 1.64 -11.78 26.57
C GLN A 227 2.75 -12.01 25.52
N ILE A 228 3.63 -11.01 25.37
CA ILE A 228 4.77 -11.02 24.45
C ILE A 228 6.04 -11.45 25.20
N GLN A 229 6.93 -12.20 24.55
CA GLN A 229 8.26 -12.47 25.08
C GLN A 229 9.12 -11.20 25.08
N GLN A 230 9.67 -10.82 26.24
CA GLN A 230 10.50 -9.62 26.40
C GLN A 230 11.78 -9.64 25.55
N SER A 231 12.27 -10.83 25.18
CA SER A 231 13.45 -10.99 24.32
C SER A 231 13.14 -10.80 22.83
N HIS A 232 11.88 -10.58 22.45
CA HIS A 232 11.50 -10.52 21.04
C HIS A 232 12.02 -9.22 20.37
N PRO A 233 12.77 -9.31 19.26
CA PRO A 233 13.48 -8.17 18.66
C PRO A 233 12.55 -7.04 18.18
N HIS A 234 11.30 -7.37 17.82
CA HIS A 234 10.31 -6.40 17.36
C HIS A 234 9.41 -5.85 18.47
N ALA A 235 9.40 -6.47 19.65
CA ALA A 235 8.56 -6.00 20.76
C ALA A 235 9.04 -4.65 21.28
N HIS A 236 10.36 -4.47 21.39
CA HIS A 236 10.94 -3.19 21.81
C HIS A 236 10.71 -2.09 20.77
N LYS A 237 10.82 -2.41 19.47
CA LYS A 237 10.49 -1.46 18.39
C LYS A 237 9.04 -1.01 18.47
N LEU A 238 8.11 -1.93 18.69
CA LEU A 238 6.69 -1.61 18.85
C LEU A 238 6.45 -0.66 20.04
N PHE A 239 7.08 -0.92 21.19
CA PHE A 239 7.00 -0.04 22.35
C PHE A 239 7.56 1.37 22.05
N SER A 240 8.73 1.44 21.41
CA SER A 240 9.39 2.71 21.09
C SER A 240 8.59 3.63 20.16
N LEU A 241 7.67 3.09 19.35
CA LEU A 241 6.78 3.93 18.52
C LEU A 241 5.84 4.81 19.35
N PHE A 242 5.51 4.38 20.56
CA PHE A 242 4.63 5.09 21.49
C PHE A 242 5.44 5.85 22.56
N ASP A 243 6.77 5.71 22.59
CA ASP A 243 7.69 6.47 23.43
C ASP A 243 8.62 7.37 22.60
N PRO A 244 8.09 8.43 21.96
CA PRO A 244 8.91 9.33 21.15
C PRO A 244 9.92 10.13 21.98
N ARG A 245 9.75 10.21 23.31
CA ARG A 245 10.64 10.95 24.21
C ARG A 245 11.70 10.07 24.86
N SER A 246 11.66 8.75 24.63
CA SER A 246 12.54 7.77 25.27
C SER A 246 12.53 7.87 26.80
N ASN A 247 11.36 8.16 27.38
CA ASN A 247 11.18 8.26 28.83
C ASN A 247 10.97 6.89 29.49
N GLY A 248 10.87 5.82 28.70
CA GLY A 248 10.65 4.45 29.15
C GLY A 248 9.20 4.14 29.54
N VAL A 249 8.26 5.04 29.27
CA VAL A 249 6.87 4.95 29.74
C VAL A 249 5.88 5.47 28.68
N ILE A 250 4.87 4.66 28.33
CA ILE A 250 3.87 4.99 27.30
C ILE A 250 2.45 5.03 27.88
N ASP A 251 1.55 5.82 27.29
CA ASP A 251 0.11 5.68 27.55
C ASP A 251 -0.41 4.45 26.80
N PHE A 252 -0.75 3.40 27.55
CA PHE A 252 -1.22 2.14 26.98
C PHE A 252 -2.53 2.29 26.19
N ARG A 253 -3.35 3.31 26.49
CA ARG A 253 -4.62 3.54 25.80
C ARG A 253 -4.41 4.04 24.39
N GLU A 254 -3.36 4.81 24.14
CA GLU A 254 -3.00 5.28 22.80
C GLU A 254 -2.57 4.10 21.91
N TYR A 255 -1.78 3.16 22.47
CA TYR A 255 -1.48 1.88 21.82
C TYR A 255 -2.76 1.08 21.55
N LEU A 256 -3.61 0.91 22.57
CA LEU A 256 -4.82 0.10 22.48
C LEU A 256 -5.78 0.65 21.42
N LEU A 257 -5.93 1.98 21.34
CA LEU A 257 -6.75 2.64 20.33
C LEU A 257 -6.25 2.35 18.91
N CYS A 258 -4.93 2.44 18.68
CA CYS A 258 -4.31 2.09 17.39
C CYS A 258 -4.52 0.61 17.04
N ALA A 259 -4.34 -0.29 18.01
CA ALA A 259 -4.57 -1.72 17.81
C ALA A 259 -6.03 -2.04 17.49
N LEU A 260 -6.99 -1.45 18.21
CA LEU A 260 -8.42 -1.65 17.97
C LEU A 260 -8.86 -1.10 16.61
N PHE A 261 -8.30 0.03 16.17
CA PHE A 261 -8.54 0.55 14.82
C PHE A 261 -8.11 -0.44 13.73
N LEU A 262 -6.93 -1.06 13.89
CA LEU A 262 -6.41 -2.06 12.95
C LEU A 262 -7.24 -3.35 12.95
N ILE A 263 -7.67 -3.82 14.12
CA ILE A 263 -8.47 -5.06 14.25
C ILE A 263 -9.90 -4.86 13.74
N LYS A 264 -10.50 -3.70 14.01
CA LYS A 264 -11.90 -3.39 13.69
C LYS A 264 -11.98 -2.19 12.74
N PRO A 265 -11.50 -2.34 11.49
CA PRO A 265 -11.41 -1.22 10.57
C PRO A 265 -12.76 -0.57 10.31
N ASN A 266 -13.88 -1.31 10.36
CA ASN A 266 -15.21 -0.78 10.02
C ASN A 266 -15.98 -0.14 11.18
N GLN A 267 -15.44 -0.09 12.40
CA GLN A 267 -16.15 0.52 13.53
C GLN A 267 -16.03 2.05 13.55
N PRO A 268 -17.08 2.77 14.00
CA PRO A 268 -17.01 4.21 14.18
C PRO A 268 -16.03 4.57 15.30
N GLN A 269 -15.34 5.71 15.14
CA GLN A 269 -14.30 6.17 16.07
C GLN A 269 -14.78 6.22 17.53
N ILE A 270 -16.02 6.65 17.76
CA ILE A 270 -16.57 6.81 19.09
C ILE A 270 -16.64 5.50 19.87
N ASP A 271 -16.87 4.38 19.19
CA ASP A 271 -16.95 3.06 19.81
C ASP A 271 -15.57 2.48 20.08
N LEU A 272 -14.58 2.79 19.22
CA LEU A 272 -13.17 2.46 19.45
C LEU A 272 -12.63 3.21 20.68
N VAL A 273 -12.91 4.52 20.78
CA VAL A 273 -12.51 5.34 21.94
C VAL A 273 -13.20 4.84 23.21
N LYS A 274 -14.52 4.59 23.18
CA LYS A 274 -15.23 4.00 24.33
C LYS A 274 -14.65 2.65 24.76
N SER A 275 -14.11 1.87 23.82
CA SER A 275 -13.49 0.57 24.15
C SER A 275 -12.09 0.72 24.72
N ALA A 276 -11.31 1.71 24.28
CA ALA A 276 -9.95 1.96 24.76
C ALA A 276 -9.89 2.74 26.09
N PHE A 277 -10.92 3.55 26.40
CA PHE A 277 -10.97 4.46 27.55
C PHE A 277 -12.07 4.10 28.58
N LYS A 278 -12.46 2.83 28.64
CA LYS A 278 -13.48 2.31 29.56
C LYS A 278 -12.98 2.19 31.00
#